data_AF-A0A7K8REB9-F1
#
_entry.id   AF-A0A7K8REB9-F1
#
_cell.length_a   1.000
_cell.length_b   1.000
_cell.length_c   1.000
_cell.angle_alpha   90.00
_cell.angle_beta   90.00
_cell.angle_gamma   90.00
#
_symmetry.space_group_name_H-M   'P 1'
#
loop_
_entity.id
_entity.type
_entity.pdbx_description
1 polymer ?
#
loop_
_entity_poly.entity_id
_entity_poly.type
_entity_poly.pdbx_seq_one_letter_code
_entity_poly.pdbx_strand_id
1 'polypeptide(L)'
;MPGLYALLSWEALPLKSSTVKACANGYSLSITAHLLYTNPHKEPVEGIFIYPLEESEVVAGFEAAAGSRRVTFQLQNRQRVQECC
;
A
#
# COMPACT_ATOMS: atom_id res chain seq x y z
N MET A 1 5.73 12.04 -1.91
CA MET A 1 4.39 11.48 -2.19
C MET A 1 4.46 9.98 -1.95
N PRO A 2 3.39 9.32 -1.45
CA PRO A 2 3.35 7.86 -1.42
C PRO A 2 3.42 7.31 -2.84
N GLY A 3 4.11 6.19 -3.03
CA GLY A 3 4.29 5.66 -4.37
C GLY A 3 5.21 4.45 -4.46
N LEU A 4 5.22 3.83 -5.63
CA LEU A 4 6.18 2.80 -6.01
C LEU A 4 7.27 3.41 -6.89
N TYR A 5 8.53 3.18 -6.54
CA TYR A 5 9.69 3.76 -7.21
C TYR A 5 10.64 2.66 -7.67
N ALA A 6 11.33 2.88 -8.79
CA ALA A 6 12.44 2.04 -9.21
C ALA A 6 13.63 2.26 -8.25
N LEU A 7 14.15 1.19 -7.63
CA LEU A 7 15.15 1.28 -6.57
C LEU A 7 16.46 1.94 -7.03
N LEU A 8 16.89 1.64 -8.26
CA LEU A 8 18.17 2.13 -8.79
C LEU A 8 18.09 3.58 -9.27
N SER A 9 17.00 3.97 -9.95
CA SER A 9 16.86 5.29 -10.56
C SER A 9 16.07 6.28 -9.71
N TRP A 10 15.36 5.81 -8.69
CA TRP A 10 14.38 6.58 -7.91
C TRP A 10 13.27 7.20 -8.74
N GLU A 11 13.06 6.71 -9.96
CA GLU A 11 11.96 7.13 -10.81
C GLU A 11 10.64 6.56 -10.30
N ALA A 12 9.60 7.39 -10.24
CA ALA A 12 8.27 6.94 -9.87
C ALA A 12 7.70 6.03 -10.96
N LEU A 13 7.30 4.81 -10.59
CA LEU A 13 6.63 3.93 -11.53
C LEU A 13 5.19 4.44 -11.79
N PRO A 14 4.72 4.46 -13.04
CA PRO A 14 3.41 5.00 -13.36
C PRO A 14 2.27 4.24 -12.68
N LEU A 15 1.39 4.99 -12.02
CA LEU A 15 0.15 4.48 -11.45
C LEU A 15 -0.90 4.35 -12.56
N LYS A 16 -1.32 3.12 -12.87
CA LYS A 16 -2.33 2.82 -13.90
C LYS A 16 -3.75 3.02 -13.40
N SER A 17 -4.03 2.62 -12.16
CA SER A 17 -5.33 2.82 -11.53
C SER A 17 -5.22 2.85 -10.01
N SER A 18 -6.14 3.59 -9.38
CA SER A 18 -6.28 3.66 -7.94
C SER A 18 -7.73 3.47 -7.54
N THR A 19 -7.97 2.73 -6.47
CA THR A 19 -9.27 2.66 -5.82
C THR A 19 -9.06 2.83 -4.33
N VAL A 20 -9.66 3.87 -3.77
CA VAL A 20 -9.57 4.17 -2.34
C VAL A 20 -10.95 3.98 -1.74
N LYS A 21 -11.01 3.21 -0.66
CA LYS A 21 -12.17 3.08 0.21
C LYS A 21 -11.83 3.69 1.56
N ALA A 22 -12.75 4.45 2.11
CA ALA A 22 -12.63 5.03 3.43
C ALA A 22 -13.88 4.70 4.24
N CYS A 23 -13.69 4.33 5.50
CA CYS A 23 -14.76 4.07 6.46
C CYS A 23 -14.47 4.85 7.74
N ALA A 24 -15.43 5.64 8.19
CA ALA A 24 -15.36 6.37 9.45
C ALA A 24 -16.19 5.63 10.50
N ASN A 25 -15.59 5.37 11.66
CA ASN A 25 -16.26 4.78 12.82
C ASN A 25 -15.92 5.60 14.07
N GLY A 26 -16.87 6.40 14.54
CA GLY A 26 -16.63 7.37 15.61
C GLY A 26 -15.51 8.33 15.24
N TYR A 27 -14.44 8.35 16.05
CA TYR A 27 -13.26 9.20 15.83
C TYR A 27 -12.14 8.52 15.03
N SER A 28 -12.38 7.31 14.52
CA SER A 28 -11.39 6.56 13.74
C SER A 28 -11.74 6.56 12.26
N LEU A 29 -10.73 6.77 11.42
CA LEU A 29 -10.83 6.66 9.97
C LEU A 29 -9.99 5.46 9.51
N SER A 30 -10.62 4.52 8.81
CA SER A 30 -9.95 3.41 8.16
C SER A 30 -9.89 3.66 6.66
N ILE A 31 -8.70 3.58 6.07
CA ILE A 31 -8.47 3.78 4.64
C ILE A 31 -7.89 2.48 4.05
N THR A 32 -8.43 2.06 2.91
CA THR A 32 -7.89 0.96 2.11
C THR A 32 -7.65 1.47 0.70
N ALA A 33 -6.39 1.49 0.27
CA ALA A 33 -5.98 1.91 -1.06
C ALA A 33 -5.50 0.71 -1.89
N HIS A 34 -6.15 0.47 -3.02
CA HIS A 34 -5.68 -0.46 -4.05
C HIS A 34 -5.00 0.32 -5.15
N LEU A 35 -3.68 0.14 -5.30
CA LEU A 35 -2.84 0.87 -6.24
C LEU A 35 -2.25 -0.11 -7.26
N LEU A 36 -2.55 0.10 -8.54
CA LEU A 36 -2.01 -0.71 -9.63
C LEU A 36 -0.94 0.09 -10.38
N TYR A 37 0.30 -0.38 -10.32
CA TYR A 37 1.43 0.22 -11.02
C TYR A 37 1.77 -0.57 -12.29
N THR A 38 2.43 0.09 -13.24
CA THR A 38 2.98 -0.55 -14.43
C THR A 38 4.49 -0.31 -14.52
N ASN A 39 5.23 -1.31 -14.98
CA ASN A 39 6.63 -1.15 -15.34
C ASN A 39 6.70 -0.68 -16.81
N PRO A 40 7.12 0.57 -17.10
CA PRO A 40 7.23 1.05 -18.47
C PRO A 40 8.51 0.55 -19.17
N HIS A 41 9.43 -0.05 -18.43
CA HIS A 41 10.69 -0.56 -18.96
C HIS A 41 10.51 -1.97 -19.53
N LYS A 42 11.34 -2.31 -20.52
CA LYS A 42 11.38 -3.67 -21.10
C LYS A 42 11.95 -4.70 -20.12
N GLU A 43 12.90 -4.26 -19.30
CA GLU A 43 13.58 -5.11 -18.32
C GLU A 43 12.82 -5.12 -16.98
N PRO A 44 12.96 -6.20 -16.19
CA PRO A 44 12.48 -6.22 -14.81
C PRO A 44 13.09 -5.09 -13.97
N VAL A 45 12.28 -4.47 -13.12
CA VAL A 45 12.70 -3.40 -12.22
C VAL A 45 12.48 -3.84 -10.78
N GLU A 46 13.48 -3.59 -9.94
CA GLU A 46 13.33 -3.69 -8.50
C GLU A 46 12.61 -2.45 -7.96
N GLY A 47 11.49 -2.66 -7.26
CA GLY A 47 10.62 -1.58 -6.79
C GLY A 47 10.66 -1.40 -5.29
N ILE A 48 10.63 -0.15 -4.83
CA ILE A 48 10.42 0.23 -3.43
C ILE A 48 9.10 0.98 -3.29
N PHE A 49 8.22 0.51 -2.40
CA PHE A 49 6.99 1.20 -2.07
C PHE A 49 7.18 2.04 -0.81
N ILE A 50 6.81 3.32 -0.89
CA ILE A 50 6.95 4.29 0.20
C ILE A 50 5.57 4.82 0.54
N TYR A 51 5.20 4.74 1.83
CA TYR A 51 4.02 5.37 2.39
C TYR A 51 4.43 6.14 3.65
N PRO A 52 4.40 7.49 3.63
CA PRO A 52 4.68 8.28 4.83
C PRO A 52 3.53 8.11 5.82
N LEU A 53 3.86 7.81 7.07
CA LEU A 53 2.89 7.74 8.16
C LEU A 53 3.00 8.98 9.02
N GLU A 54 1.85 9.59 9.28
CA GLU A 54 1.72 10.62 10.32
C GLU A 54 1.68 9.98 11.71
N GLU A 55 1.95 10.77 12.76
CA GLU A 55 2.02 10.27 14.15
C GLU A 55 0.71 9.62 14.65
N SER A 56 -0.44 10.04 14.10
CA SER A 56 -1.77 9.51 14.43
C SER A 56 -2.22 8.37 13.52
N GLU A 57 -1.39 7.93 12.56
CA GLU A 57 -1.73 6.90 11.59
C GLU A 57 -1.04 5.57 11.89
N VAL A 58 -1.68 4.47 11.50
CA VAL A 58 -1.12 3.13 11.59
C VAL A 58 -1.47 2.31 10.35
N VAL A 59 -0.52 1.51 9.86
CA VAL A 59 -0.76 0.54 8.79
C VAL A 59 -1.25 -0.76 9.41
N ALA A 60 -2.54 -1.07 9.26
CA ALA A 60 -3.13 -2.32 9.74
C ALA A 60 -2.73 -3.54 8.87
N GLY A 61 -2.45 -3.32 7.58
CA GLY A 61 -2.03 -4.37 6.66
C GLY A 61 -1.51 -3.81 5.34
N PHE A 62 -0.67 -4.60 4.68
CA PHE A 62 -0.12 -4.28 3.38
C PHE A 62 0.00 -5.56 2.53
N GLU A 63 -0.36 -5.48 1.26
CA GLU A 63 -0.19 -6.55 0.30
C GLU A 63 0.37 -5.99 -1.01
N ALA A 64 1.39 -6.66 -1.53
CA ALA A 64 1.96 -6.40 -2.84
C ALA A 64 1.90 -7.67 -3.71
N ALA A 65 1.48 -7.51 -4.95
CA ALA A 65 1.40 -8.60 -5.93
C ALA A 65 2.13 -8.20 -7.23
N ALA A 66 2.98 -9.10 -7.73
CA ALA A 66 3.68 -8.95 -9.00
C ALA A 66 3.68 -10.30 -9.74
N GLY A 67 2.93 -10.38 -10.84
CA GLY A 67 2.70 -11.65 -11.53
C GLY A 67 2.04 -12.68 -10.61
N SER A 68 2.68 -13.84 -10.45
CA SER A 68 2.23 -14.90 -9.53
C SER A 68 2.74 -14.74 -8.09
N ARG A 69 3.64 -13.78 -7.83
CA ARG A 69 4.23 -13.57 -6.50
C ARG A 69 3.37 -12.61 -5.70
N ARG A 70 3.06 -12.98 -4.47
CA ARG A 70 2.37 -12.13 -3.49
C ARG A 70 3.20 -12.06 -2.21
N VAL A 71 3.29 -10.87 -1.65
CA VAL A 71 3.93 -10.59 -0.37
C VAL A 71 2.92 -9.87 0.48
N THR A 72 2.66 -10.38 1.68
CA THR A 72 1.72 -9.79 2.63
C THR A 72 2.46 -9.47 3.91
N PHE A 73 2.20 -8.27 4.41
CA PHE A 73 2.62 -7.82 5.72
C PHE A 73 1.37 -7.56 6.55
N GLN A 74 1.24 -8.27 7.66
CA GLN A 74 0.19 -8.02 8.64
C GLN A 74 0.87 -7.60 9.94
N LEU A 75 0.52 -6.40 10.40
CA LEU A 75 0.89 -5.98 11.73
C LEU A 75 0.01 -6.76 12.72
N GLN A 76 0.55 -7.82 13.33
CA GLN A 76 -0.18 -8.54 14.37
C GLN A 76 -0.29 -7.66 15.61
N ASN A 77 -1.43 -6.99 15.77
CA ASN A 77 -1.75 -6.32 17.00
C ASN A 77 -2.17 -7.37 18.05
N ARG A 78 -1.73 -7.21 19.31
CA ARG A 78 -2.01 -8.19 20.38
C ARG A 78 -3.47 -8.22 20.85
N GLN A 79 -4.36 -7.37 20.32
CA GLN A 79 -5.78 -7.36 20.70
C GLN A 79 -6.69 -7.08 19.50
N ARG A 80 -7.64 -7.99 19.27
CA ARG A 80 -8.72 -7.88 18.28
C ARG A 80 -9.65 -6.75 18.70
N VAL A 81 -9.67 -5.65 17.95
CA VAL A 81 -10.82 -4.72 17.97
C VAL A 81 -11.83 -5.28 16.96
N GLN A 82 -13.06 -5.49 17.43
CA GLN A 82 -14.16 -6.10 16.68
C GLN A 82 -14.33 -5.50 15.28
N GLU A 83 -14.54 -6.39 14.30
CA GLU A 83 -14.90 -6.04 12.92
C GLU A 83 -16.18 -5.18 12.92
N CYS A 84 -16.13 -4.07 12.19
CA CYS A 84 -17.28 -3.21 11.96
C CYS A 84 -18.23 -3.89 10.96
N CYS A 85 -19.53 -3.90 11.27
CA CYS A 85 -20.63 -4.49 10.49
C CYS A 85 -20.76 -3.95 9.07
#